data_AF-A0A0G1V8H6-F1
#
_entry.id   AF-A0A0G1V8H6-F1
#
_cell.length_a   1.000
_cell.length_b   1.000
_cell.length_c   1.000
_cell.angle_alpha   90.00
_cell.angle_beta   90.00
_cell.angle_gamma   90.00
#
_symmetry.space_group_name_H-M   'P 1'
#
loop_
_entity.id
_entity.type
_entity.pdbx_description
1 polymer ?
#
loop_
_entity_poly.entity_id
_entity_poly.type
_entity_poly.pdbx_seq_one_letter_code
_entity_poly.pdbx_strand_id
1 'polypeptide(L)'
;MQPLQKRLDVLEAQFAQAYEKLDITSQQARRDALEAEMARPELWNDPAHATTVNKQFAAVDTLVSPWLTLQAQIQDIHELMELDDDSLLGEFEGQVAAMEQQLDTLKKALRFNGKFDDHNVILRLSAGVGGTDAQDFTEMLERMYLRWAERSDMSTVSIERSAGEEAGVKTSVIEITGPYAYGKLRGENGVHRLVRLSPFNSDNLRQTSFALVEVLPQIDAPDEVVLEDKDLKIDV
;
A
#
# COMPACT_ATOMS: atom_id res chain seq x y z
N MET A 1 -19.00 -28.14 17.23
CA MET A 1 -17.59 -28.10 16.74
C MET A 1 -17.39 -28.47 15.26
N GLN A 2 -18.01 -29.53 14.71
CA GLN A 2 -17.74 -29.98 13.32
C GLN A 2 -17.83 -28.92 12.19
N PRO A 3 -18.78 -27.97 12.18
CA PRO A 3 -18.82 -26.93 11.15
C PRO A 3 -17.62 -25.99 11.20
N LEU A 4 -17.08 -25.75 12.40
CA LEU A 4 -15.93 -24.88 12.63
C LEU A 4 -14.62 -25.57 12.22
N GLN A 5 -14.46 -26.86 12.55
CA GLN A 5 -13.32 -27.67 12.09
C GLN A 5 -13.23 -27.65 10.56
N LYS A 6 -14.37 -27.85 9.87
CA LYS A 6 -14.40 -27.78 8.41
C LYS A 6 -14.00 -26.41 7.86
N ARG A 7 -14.33 -25.31 8.55
CA ARG A 7 -13.87 -23.96 8.15
C ARG A 7 -12.37 -23.81 8.35
N LEU A 8 -11.85 -24.29 9.47
CA LEU A 8 -10.41 -24.28 9.75
C LEU A 8 -9.62 -25.09 8.73
N ASP A 9 -10.08 -26.30 8.37
CA ASP A 9 -9.46 -27.13 7.32
C ASP A 9 -9.39 -26.41 5.97
N VAL A 10 -10.47 -25.69 5.61
CA VAL A 10 -10.52 -24.89 4.37
C VAL A 10 -9.56 -23.71 4.45
N LEU A 11 -9.50 -23.03 5.59
CA LEU A 11 -8.58 -21.93 5.83
C LEU A 11 -7.12 -22.40 5.72
N GLU A 12 -6.78 -23.52 6.35
CA GLU A 12 -5.44 -24.11 6.32
C GLU A 12 -5.04 -24.52 4.90
N ALA A 13 -5.93 -25.18 4.15
CA ALA A 13 -5.69 -25.54 2.76
C ALA A 13 -5.45 -24.30 1.87
N GLN A 14 -6.22 -23.23 2.07
CA GLN A 14 -6.03 -21.98 1.36
C GLN A 14 -4.74 -21.25 1.77
N PHE A 15 -4.39 -21.30 3.05
CA PHE A 15 -3.15 -20.76 3.58
C PHE A 15 -1.95 -21.49 2.96
N ALA A 16 -1.91 -22.83 3.02
CA ALA A 16 -0.84 -23.65 2.48
C ALA A 16 -0.64 -23.41 0.98
N GLN A 17 -1.73 -23.37 0.20
CA GLN A 17 -1.66 -23.07 -1.22
C GLN A 17 -1.06 -21.68 -1.50
N ALA A 18 -1.46 -20.66 -0.73
CA ALA A 18 -0.92 -19.31 -0.88
C ALA A 18 0.56 -19.25 -0.45
N TYR A 19 0.89 -19.87 0.68
CA TYR A 19 2.23 -19.92 1.25
C TYR A 19 3.24 -20.58 0.30
N GLU A 20 2.88 -21.70 -0.31
CA GLU A 20 3.70 -22.40 -1.31
C GLU A 20 3.85 -21.59 -2.60
N LYS A 21 2.74 -21.07 -3.15
CA LYS A 21 2.75 -20.32 -4.42
C LYS A 21 3.66 -19.08 -4.37
N LEU A 22 3.85 -18.52 -3.18
CA LEU A 22 4.67 -17.35 -2.93
C LEU A 22 6.08 -17.65 -2.48
N ASP A 23 6.39 -18.93 -2.28
CA ASP A 23 7.67 -19.36 -1.75
C ASP A 23 8.05 -18.62 -0.46
N ILE A 24 7.08 -18.48 0.47
CA ILE A 24 7.32 -17.85 1.77
C ILE A 24 8.41 -18.60 2.53
N THR A 25 8.56 -19.91 2.31
CA THR A 25 9.67 -20.71 2.84
C THR A 25 11.03 -20.16 2.42
N SER A 26 11.25 -19.85 1.13
CA SER A 26 12.51 -19.24 0.70
C SER A 26 12.69 -17.83 1.27
N GLN A 27 11.61 -17.05 1.39
CA GLN A 27 11.70 -15.70 1.97
C GLN A 27 12.03 -15.75 3.47
N GLN A 28 11.49 -16.72 4.19
CA GLN A 28 11.83 -16.97 5.60
C GLN A 28 13.30 -17.36 5.75
N ALA A 29 13.80 -18.27 4.92
CA ALA A 29 15.23 -18.62 4.93
C ALA A 29 16.13 -17.40 4.66
N ARG A 30 15.70 -16.50 3.77
CA ARG A 30 16.40 -15.24 3.50
C ARG A 30 16.35 -14.28 4.69
N ARG A 31 15.19 -14.14 5.33
CA ARG A 31 15.01 -13.34 6.56
C ARG A 31 15.98 -13.81 7.65
N ASP A 32 16.03 -15.11 7.90
CA ASP A 32 16.86 -15.70 8.95
C ASP A 32 18.36 -15.56 8.63
N ALA A 33 18.74 -15.64 7.35
CA ALA A 33 20.11 -15.38 6.91
C ALA A 33 20.52 -13.91 7.14
N LEU A 34 19.65 -12.96 6.82
CA LEU A 34 19.88 -11.53 7.07
C LEU A 34 19.94 -11.22 8.58
N GLU A 35 19.07 -11.85 9.39
CA GLU A 35 19.09 -11.75 10.85
C GLU A 35 20.43 -12.26 11.42
N ALA A 36 20.91 -13.41 10.93
CA ALA A 36 22.20 -13.96 11.32
C ALA A 36 23.39 -13.08 10.88
N GLU A 37 23.27 -12.36 9.76
CA GLU A 37 24.27 -11.37 9.33
C GLU A 37 24.26 -10.14 10.25
N MET A 38 23.09 -9.63 10.62
CA MET A 38 22.93 -8.50 11.55
C MET A 38 23.47 -8.79 12.95
N ALA A 39 23.41 -10.05 13.38
CA ALA A 39 23.98 -10.50 14.64
C ALA A 39 25.52 -10.49 14.67
N ARG A 40 26.20 -10.34 13.51
CA ARG A 40 27.66 -10.30 13.43
C ARG A 40 28.19 -8.90 13.78
N PRO A 41 29.06 -8.75 14.78
CA PRO A 41 29.66 -7.46 15.13
C PRO A 41 30.40 -6.79 13.97
N GLU A 42 30.94 -7.57 13.03
CA GLU A 42 31.72 -7.08 11.90
C GLU A 42 30.91 -6.26 10.89
N LEU A 43 29.60 -6.51 10.78
CA LEU A 43 28.71 -5.74 9.91
C LEU A 43 28.70 -4.26 10.31
N TRP A 44 28.77 -3.98 11.61
CA TRP A 44 28.71 -2.63 12.16
C TRP A 44 30.00 -1.82 11.94
N ASN A 45 31.05 -2.44 11.39
CA ASN A 45 32.24 -1.72 10.94
C ASN A 45 32.04 -0.99 9.60
N ASP A 46 31.01 -1.36 8.83
CA ASP A 46 30.60 -0.68 7.59
C ASP A 46 29.16 -0.16 7.73
N PRO A 47 28.98 1.12 8.11
CA PRO A 47 27.66 1.71 8.29
C PRO A 47 26.78 1.69 7.03
N ALA A 48 27.38 1.73 5.83
CA ALA A 48 26.63 1.72 4.57
C ALA A 48 26.10 0.31 4.28
N HIS A 49 26.94 -0.72 4.48
CA HIS A 49 26.51 -2.11 4.36
C HIS A 49 25.47 -2.48 5.43
N ALA A 50 25.68 -2.07 6.69
CA ALA A 50 24.72 -2.29 7.78
C ALA A 50 23.34 -1.67 7.49
N THR A 51 23.31 -0.46 6.93
CA THR A 51 22.05 0.21 6.54
C THR A 51 21.33 -0.56 5.44
N THR A 52 22.08 -1.06 4.46
CA THR A 52 21.54 -1.85 3.34
C THR A 52 20.95 -3.17 3.84
N VAL A 53 21.69 -3.91 4.68
CA VAL A 53 21.23 -5.17 5.27
C VAL A 53 19.99 -4.95 6.12
N ASN A 54 19.95 -3.90 6.95
CA ASN A 54 18.77 -3.55 7.74
C ASN A 54 17.55 -3.25 6.86
N LYS A 55 17.72 -2.49 5.77
CA LYS A 55 16.62 -2.19 4.82
C LYS A 55 16.10 -3.48 4.17
N GLN A 56 17.00 -4.38 3.77
CA GLN A 56 16.62 -5.67 3.20
C GLN A 56 15.91 -6.57 4.21
N PHE A 57 16.42 -6.65 5.45
CA PHE A 57 15.79 -7.43 6.52
C PHE A 57 14.38 -6.90 6.80
N ALA A 58 14.22 -5.58 6.99
CA ALA A 58 12.93 -4.97 7.25
C ALA A 58 11.91 -5.25 6.12
N ALA A 59 12.35 -5.19 4.87
CA ALA A 59 11.48 -5.49 3.72
C ALA A 59 11.02 -6.96 3.71
N VAL A 60 11.94 -7.91 3.92
CA VAL A 60 11.61 -9.35 3.94
C VAL A 60 10.79 -9.70 5.19
N ASP A 61 11.13 -9.15 6.36
CA ASP A 61 10.38 -9.35 7.60
C ASP A 61 8.94 -8.85 7.49
N THR A 62 8.74 -7.66 6.91
CA THR A 62 7.40 -7.12 6.62
C THR A 62 6.59 -8.06 5.72
N LEU A 63 7.24 -8.75 4.79
CA LEU A 63 6.58 -9.75 3.93
C LEU A 63 6.27 -11.05 4.69
N VAL A 64 7.20 -11.58 5.48
CA VAL A 64 7.14 -12.94 6.06
C VAL A 64 6.41 -12.98 7.40
N SER A 65 6.65 -12.02 8.29
CA SER A 65 6.14 -12.00 9.67
C SER A 65 4.62 -12.22 9.76
N PRO A 66 3.78 -11.54 8.95
CA PRO A 66 2.33 -11.76 8.99
C PRO A 66 1.89 -13.19 8.63
N TRP A 67 2.64 -13.90 7.77
CA TRP A 67 2.36 -15.30 7.41
C TRP A 67 2.72 -16.24 8.56
N LEU A 68 3.86 -16.01 9.22
CA LEU A 68 4.27 -16.82 10.38
C LEU A 68 3.31 -16.63 11.55
N THR A 69 2.85 -15.40 11.79
CA THR A 69 1.81 -15.13 12.79
C THR A 69 0.53 -15.88 12.49
N LEU A 70 0.05 -15.83 11.23
CA LEU A 70 -1.17 -16.54 10.85
C LEU A 70 -0.99 -18.07 10.94
N GLN A 71 0.18 -18.60 10.57
CA GLN A 71 0.50 -20.02 10.72
C GLN A 71 0.43 -20.47 12.17
N ALA A 72 1.04 -19.71 13.09
CA ALA A 72 1.00 -19.99 14.52
C ALA A 72 -0.44 -19.95 15.06
N GLN A 73 -1.22 -18.94 14.68
CA GLN A 73 -2.64 -18.83 15.08
C GLN A 73 -3.49 -20.01 14.60
N ILE A 74 -3.26 -20.51 13.38
CA ILE A 74 -3.95 -21.68 12.83
C ILE A 74 -3.56 -22.95 13.62
N GLN A 75 -2.29 -23.10 14.01
CA GLN A 75 -1.84 -24.23 14.84
C GLN A 75 -2.42 -24.16 16.25
N ASP A 76 -2.33 -23.00 16.91
CA ASP A 76 -2.82 -22.79 18.27
C ASP A 76 -4.33 -23.09 18.36
N ILE A 77 -5.14 -22.63 17.40
CA ILE A 77 -6.58 -22.89 17.42
C ILE A 77 -6.90 -24.36 17.14
N HIS A 78 -6.09 -25.05 16.33
CA HIS A 78 -6.25 -26.48 16.12
C HIS A 78 -6.03 -27.25 17.43
N GLU A 79 -4.95 -26.95 18.17
CA GLU A 79 -4.64 -27.56 19.46
C GLU A 79 -5.73 -27.25 20.51
N LEU A 80 -6.23 -26.01 20.55
CA LEU A 80 -7.29 -25.61 21.48
C LEU A 80 -8.62 -26.31 21.18
N MET A 81 -8.94 -26.52 19.90
CA MET A 81 -10.15 -27.24 19.50
C MET A 81 -10.12 -28.73 19.83
N GLU A 82 -8.93 -29.33 20.01
CA GLU A 82 -8.79 -30.71 20.46
C GLU A 82 -9.20 -30.92 21.92
N LEU A 83 -9.30 -29.85 22.72
CA LEU A 83 -9.74 -29.91 24.12
C LEU A 83 -11.25 -30.15 24.29
N ASP A 84 -12.04 -30.08 23.21
CA ASP A 84 -13.49 -30.35 23.14
C ASP A 84 -14.33 -29.61 24.20
N ASP A 85 -13.95 -28.37 24.54
CA ASP A 85 -14.72 -27.48 25.43
C ASP A 85 -15.74 -26.63 24.65
N ASP A 86 -17.01 -27.04 24.70
CA ASP A 86 -18.12 -26.35 24.05
C ASP A 86 -18.37 -24.91 24.55
N SER A 87 -17.83 -24.52 25.71
CA SER A 87 -17.98 -23.16 26.24
C SER A 87 -17.18 -22.10 25.46
N LEU A 88 -16.15 -22.54 24.72
CA LEU A 88 -15.25 -21.68 23.94
C LEU A 88 -15.66 -21.50 22.47
N LEU A 89 -16.74 -22.18 22.04
CA LEU A 89 -17.19 -22.20 20.64
C LEU A 89 -17.35 -20.80 20.01
N GLY A 90 -17.94 -19.86 20.75
CA GLY A 90 -18.15 -18.49 20.27
C GLY A 90 -16.84 -17.70 20.10
N GLU A 91 -15.86 -17.95 20.97
CA GLU A 91 -14.53 -17.33 20.87
C GLU A 91 -13.77 -17.87 19.65
N PHE A 92 -13.80 -19.19 19.45
CA PHE A 92 -13.17 -19.82 18.29
C PHE A 92 -13.80 -19.35 16.97
N GLU A 93 -15.12 -19.18 16.90
CA GLU A 93 -15.77 -18.61 15.71
C GLU A 93 -15.26 -17.20 15.37
N GLY A 94 -15.07 -16.35 16.38
CA GLY A 94 -14.51 -15.01 16.20
C GLY A 94 -13.06 -15.04 15.72
N GLN A 95 -12.24 -15.91 16.30
CA GLN A 95 -10.84 -16.07 15.90
C GLN A 95 -10.70 -16.60 14.47
N VAL A 96 -11.45 -17.64 14.10
CA VAL A 96 -11.45 -18.17 12.71
C VAL A 96 -11.88 -17.09 11.72
N ALA A 97 -12.91 -16.31 12.03
CA ALA A 97 -13.35 -15.21 11.16
C ALA A 97 -12.28 -14.12 10.99
N ALA A 98 -11.55 -13.79 12.07
CA ALA A 98 -10.44 -12.85 12.00
C ALA A 98 -9.28 -13.40 11.13
N MET A 99 -8.93 -14.67 11.29
CA MET A 99 -7.90 -15.33 10.48
C MET A 99 -8.28 -15.41 8.99
N GLU A 100 -9.55 -15.68 8.68
CA GLU A 100 -10.07 -15.65 7.29
C GLU A 100 -9.89 -14.25 6.66
N GLN A 101 -10.19 -13.18 7.40
CA GLN A 101 -9.98 -11.80 6.94
C GLN A 101 -8.49 -11.45 6.79
N GLN A 102 -7.65 -11.94 7.70
CA GLN A 102 -6.20 -11.77 7.63
C GLN A 102 -5.64 -12.47 6.39
N LEU A 103 -6.04 -13.71 6.11
CA LEU A 103 -5.61 -14.43 4.92
C LEU A 103 -6.04 -13.72 3.63
N ASP A 104 -7.26 -13.20 3.56
CA ASP A 104 -7.71 -12.43 2.38
C ASP A 104 -6.89 -11.15 2.18
N THR A 105 -6.55 -10.47 3.27
CA THR A 105 -5.68 -9.28 3.25
C THR A 105 -4.27 -9.64 2.76
N LEU A 106 -3.69 -10.72 3.28
CA LEU A 106 -2.40 -11.22 2.84
C LEU A 106 -2.41 -11.59 1.36
N LYS A 107 -3.45 -12.31 0.90
CA LYS A 107 -3.62 -12.67 -0.51
C LYS A 107 -3.75 -11.46 -1.44
N LYS A 108 -4.32 -10.36 -0.97
CA LYS A 108 -4.39 -9.10 -1.73
C LYS A 108 -3.03 -8.43 -1.84
N ALA A 109 -2.22 -8.43 -0.78
CA ALA A 109 -0.86 -7.88 -0.81
C ALA A 109 0.00 -8.54 -1.91
N LEU A 110 -0.25 -9.81 -2.22
CA LEU A 110 0.46 -10.57 -3.26
C LEU A 110 0.24 -10.07 -4.68
N ARG A 111 -0.81 -9.27 -4.91
CA ARG A 111 -1.05 -8.66 -6.22
C ARG A 111 -0.04 -7.55 -6.54
N PHE A 112 0.73 -7.13 -5.53
CA PHE A 112 1.67 -6.04 -5.59
C PHE A 112 3.12 -6.57 -5.72
N ASN A 113 3.44 -7.17 -6.88
CA ASN A 113 4.74 -7.77 -7.19
C ASN A 113 5.63 -6.93 -8.15
N GLY A 114 5.25 -5.70 -8.43
CA GLY A 114 6.01 -4.75 -9.25
C GLY A 114 7.26 -4.26 -8.52
N LYS A 115 8.29 -3.84 -9.30
CA LYS A 115 9.61 -3.40 -8.79
C LYS A 115 9.52 -2.34 -7.68
N PHE A 116 8.51 -1.48 -7.74
CA PHE A 116 8.33 -0.35 -6.82
C PHE A 116 7.01 -0.43 -6.04
N ASP A 117 6.32 -1.58 -6.07
CA ASP A 117 4.98 -1.69 -5.48
C ASP A 117 4.98 -1.47 -3.96
N ASP A 118 6.11 -1.73 -3.30
CA ASP A 118 6.39 -1.47 -1.88
C ASP A 118 6.81 -0.03 -1.57
N HIS A 119 7.06 0.80 -2.58
CA HIS A 119 7.49 2.18 -2.37
C HIS A 119 6.32 3.07 -1.96
N ASN A 120 6.66 4.14 -1.24
CA ASN A 120 5.79 5.30 -1.07
C ASN A 120 5.50 5.94 -2.43
N VAL A 121 4.50 6.81 -2.47
CA VAL A 121 4.02 7.37 -3.72
C VAL A 121 3.90 8.89 -3.66
N ILE A 122 4.36 9.53 -4.71
CA ILE A 122 4.10 10.93 -5.02
C ILE A 122 2.92 10.96 -5.99
N LEU A 123 1.81 11.49 -5.51
CA LEU A 123 0.58 11.68 -6.27
C LEU A 123 0.52 13.14 -6.74
N ARG A 124 0.54 13.35 -8.06
CA ARG A 124 0.37 14.68 -8.66
C ARG A 124 -0.96 14.77 -9.39
N LEU A 125 -1.75 15.74 -8.99
CA LEU A 125 -3.06 16.06 -9.55
C LEU A 125 -2.94 17.37 -10.31
N SER A 126 -3.38 17.39 -11.56
CA SER A 126 -3.35 18.60 -12.40
C SER A 126 -4.68 18.80 -13.11
N ALA A 127 -5.24 20.00 -12.98
CA ALA A 127 -6.46 20.38 -13.68
C ALA A 127 -6.21 20.42 -15.19
N GLY A 128 -7.06 19.70 -15.94
CA GLY A 128 -7.02 19.67 -17.40
C GLY A 128 -7.90 20.74 -18.03
N VAL A 129 -8.41 20.44 -19.23
CA VAL A 129 -9.33 21.32 -19.95
C VAL A 129 -10.68 21.37 -19.22
N GLY A 130 -11.20 22.58 -18.99
CA GLY A 130 -12.49 22.80 -18.34
C GLY A 130 -12.57 24.00 -17.40
N GLY A 131 -11.50 24.80 -17.27
CA GLY A 131 -11.52 26.05 -16.48
C GLY A 131 -11.82 25.79 -14.99
N THR A 132 -12.68 26.61 -14.39
CA THR A 132 -13.09 26.51 -12.98
C THR A 132 -13.70 25.13 -12.64
N ASP A 133 -14.46 24.52 -13.55
CA ASP A 133 -15.02 23.17 -13.33
C ASP A 133 -13.96 22.06 -13.30
N ALA A 134 -12.87 22.19 -14.05
CA ALA A 134 -11.75 21.25 -13.99
C ALA A 134 -10.94 21.44 -12.71
N GLN A 135 -10.77 22.68 -12.25
CA GLN A 135 -10.10 22.98 -10.98
C GLN A 135 -10.89 22.43 -9.79
N ASP A 136 -12.22 22.63 -9.77
CA ASP A 136 -13.10 22.07 -8.74
C ASP A 136 -13.09 20.53 -8.76
N PHE A 137 -13.14 19.91 -9.94
CA PHE A 137 -13.01 18.46 -10.06
C PHE A 137 -11.66 17.94 -9.54
N THR A 138 -10.57 18.67 -9.79
CA THR A 138 -9.24 18.31 -9.29
C THR A 138 -9.19 18.36 -7.76
N GLU A 139 -9.82 19.36 -7.13
CA GLU A 139 -9.98 19.41 -5.67
C GLU A 139 -10.87 18.27 -5.13
N MET A 140 -11.91 17.89 -5.87
CA MET A 140 -12.72 16.71 -5.51
C MET A 140 -11.89 15.43 -5.50
N LEU A 141 -11.02 15.23 -6.49
CA LEU A 141 -10.10 14.09 -6.56
C LEU A 141 -9.07 14.15 -5.43
N GLU A 142 -8.49 15.32 -5.16
CA GLU A 142 -7.60 15.54 -4.01
C GLU A 142 -8.23 15.05 -2.71
N ARG A 143 -9.46 15.50 -2.42
CA ARG A 143 -10.21 15.07 -1.23
C ARG A 143 -10.55 13.58 -1.23
N MET A 144 -10.79 12.99 -2.40
CA MET A 144 -11.04 11.55 -2.54
C MET A 144 -9.81 10.75 -2.11
N TYR A 145 -8.62 11.11 -2.62
CA TYR A 145 -7.38 10.41 -2.29
C TYR A 145 -6.96 10.60 -0.83
N LEU A 146 -7.11 11.81 -0.27
CA LEU A 146 -6.84 12.05 1.16
C LEU A 146 -7.72 11.17 2.07
N ARG A 147 -9.02 11.05 1.76
CA ARG A 147 -9.94 10.18 2.51
C ARG A 147 -9.63 8.70 2.31
N TRP A 148 -9.21 8.30 1.12
CA TRP A 148 -8.80 6.93 0.86
C TRP A 148 -7.54 6.57 1.66
N ALA A 149 -6.56 7.48 1.74
CA ALA A 149 -5.33 7.28 2.48
C ALA A 149 -5.59 7.15 3.99
N GLU A 150 -6.42 8.04 4.56
CA GLU A 150 -6.86 7.98 5.96
C GLU A 150 -7.56 6.65 6.28
N ARG A 151 -8.47 6.19 5.40
CA ARG A 151 -9.17 4.90 5.56
C ARG A 151 -8.28 3.66 5.36
N SER A 152 -7.10 3.84 4.77
CA SER A 152 -6.13 2.78 4.50
C SER A 152 -4.96 2.80 5.48
N ASP A 153 -5.09 3.55 6.58
CA ASP A 153 -4.06 3.75 7.61
C ASP A 153 -2.73 4.25 7.04
N MET A 154 -2.79 5.13 6.03
CA MET A 154 -1.62 5.74 5.39
C MET A 154 -1.41 7.17 5.89
N SER A 155 -0.14 7.57 5.96
CA SER A 155 0.25 8.95 6.22
C SER A 155 0.24 9.76 4.93
N THR A 156 -0.14 11.04 5.00
CA THR A 156 -0.13 11.95 3.83
C THR A 156 0.53 13.26 4.18
N VAL A 157 1.33 13.80 3.25
CA VAL A 157 1.99 15.10 3.36
C VAL A 157 1.73 15.89 2.08
N SER A 158 1.22 17.12 2.21
CA SER A 158 1.07 18.03 1.07
C SER A 158 2.42 18.68 0.76
N ILE A 159 2.98 18.40 -0.41
CA ILE A 159 4.25 18.99 -0.88
C ILE A 159 3.99 20.34 -1.56
N GLU A 160 3.03 20.36 -2.49
CA GLU A 160 2.69 21.56 -3.26
C GLU A 160 1.18 21.62 -3.43
N ARG A 161 0.60 22.82 -3.31
CA ARG A 161 -0.81 23.04 -3.62
C ARG A 161 -1.01 24.43 -4.22
N SER A 162 -1.51 24.47 -5.45
CA SER A 162 -1.80 25.70 -6.20
C SER A 162 -3.31 25.84 -6.38
N ALA A 163 -3.91 26.82 -5.71
CA ALA A 163 -5.35 27.07 -5.77
C ALA A 163 -5.80 27.60 -7.14
N GLY A 164 -7.05 27.31 -7.50
CA GLY A 164 -7.74 27.97 -8.60
C GLY A 164 -7.97 29.46 -8.34
N GLU A 165 -8.25 30.23 -9.39
CA GLU A 165 -8.53 31.67 -9.27
C GLU A 165 -9.91 31.93 -8.66
N GLU A 166 -10.87 31.06 -8.92
CA GLU A 166 -12.26 31.22 -8.49
C GLU A 166 -12.69 30.08 -7.54
N ALA A 167 -12.40 28.83 -7.91
CA ALA A 167 -12.66 27.65 -7.08
C ALA A 167 -11.69 26.51 -7.43
N GLY A 168 -11.57 25.53 -6.54
CA GLY A 168 -10.80 24.33 -6.80
C GLY A 168 -9.28 24.51 -6.73
N VAL A 169 -8.58 23.58 -7.36
CA VAL A 169 -7.12 23.48 -7.35
C VAL A 169 -6.61 23.31 -8.78
N LYS A 170 -5.58 24.08 -9.14
CA LYS A 170 -4.86 23.91 -10.42
C LYS A 170 -3.92 22.71 -10.37
N THR A 171 -3.13 22.62 -9.29
CA THR A 171 -2.16 21.54 -9.07
C THR A 171 -2.11 21.16 -7.60
N SER A 172 -2.05 19.87 -7.28
CA SER A 172 -1.77 19.37 -5.93
C SER A 172 -0.76 18.23 -6.02
N VAL A 173 0.27 18.25 -5.18
CA VAL A 173 1.28 17.20 -5.06
C VAL A 173 1.28 16.70 -3.63
N ILE A 174 0.98 15.41 -3.46
CA ILE A 174 0.83 14.76 -2.17
C ILE A 174 1.77 13.57 -2.10
N GLU A 175 2.54 13.48 -1.04
CA GLU A 175 3.28 12.28 -0.66
C GLU A 175 2.37 11.40 0.20
N ILE A 176 2.24 10.13 -0.17
CA ILE A 176 1.48 9.13 0.60
C ILE A 176 2.45 8.02 1.00
N THR A 177 2.55 7.83 2.31
CA THR A 177 3.47 6.89 2.95
C THR A 177 2.68 5.79 3.64
N GLY A 178 2.97 4.55 3.27
CA GLY A 178 2.29 3.39 3.82
C GLY A 178 2.58 2.10 3.06
N PRO A 179 2.13 0.96 3.59
CA PRO A 179 2.42 -0.35 3.03
C PRO A 179 1.79 -0.50 1.64
N TYR A 180 2.65 -0.78 0.66
CA TYR A 180 2.31 -0.94 -0.75
C TYR A 180 1.56 0.27 -1.35
N ALA A 181 1.90 1.50 -0.93
CA ALA A 181 1.19 2.70 -1.36
C ALA A 181 1.20 2.87 -2.88
N TYR A 182 2.37 2.74 -3.52
CA TYR A 182 2.48 2.77 -4.97
C TYR A 182 1.73 1.62 -5.64
N GLY A 183 1.91 0.38 -5.17
CA GLY A 183 1.23 -0.79 -5.75
C GLY A 183 -0.29 -0.66 -5.75
N LYS A 184 -0.86 -0.06 -4.69
CA LYS A 184 -2.30 0.21 -4.56
C LYS A 184 -2.78 1.32 -5.50
N LEU A 185 -1.99 2.37 -5.72
CA LEU A 185 -2.40 3.54 -6.51
C LEU A 185 -1.96 3.51 -7.98
N ARG A 186 -1.05 2.62 -8.40
CA ARG A 186 -0.52 2.59 -9.77
C ARG A 186 -1.61 2.52 -10.86
N GLY A 187 -2.74 1.88 -10.54
CA GLY A 187 -3.88 1.75 -11.45
C GLY A 187 -4.68 3.04 -11.66
N GLU A 188 -4.47 4.04 -10.81
CA GLU A 188 -5.15 5.33 -10.87
C GLU A 188 -4.47 6.33 -11.80
N ASN A 189 -3.28 6.00 -12.32
CA ASN A 189 -2.53 6.86 -13.22
C ASN A 189 -3.27 7.05 -14.55
N GLY A 190 -3.56 8.30 -14.89
CA GLY A 190 -4.20 8.66 -16.15
C GLY A 190 -5.13 9.86 -16.04
N VAL A 191 -5.90 10.06 -17.12
CA VAL A 191 -6.87 11.16 -17.19
C VAL A 191 -8.21 10.69 -16.65
N HIS A 192 -8.67 11.35 -15.59
CA HIS A 192 -9.97 11.17 -15.00
C HIS A 192 -10.95 12.15 -15.62
N ARG A 193 -12.19 11.70 -15.86
CA ARG A 193 -13.22 12.48 -16.55
C ARG A 193 -14.45 12.62 -15.68
N LEU A 194 -14.91 13.85 -15.48
CA LEU A 194 -16.18 14.16 -14.84
C LEU A 194 -17.17 14.71 -15.85
N VAL A 195 -18.42 14.23 -15.81
CA VAL A 195 -19.54 14.79 -16.57
C VAL A 195 -20.65 15.12 -15.59
N ARG A 196 -20.94 16.42 -15.40
CA ARG A 196 -21.98 16.89 -14.47
C ARG A 196 -22.66 18.16 -14.97
N LEU A 197 -23.73 18.56 -14.30
CA LEU A 197 -24.24 19.93 -14.41
C LEU A 197 -23.30 20.84 -13.63
N SER A 198 -22.73 21.84 -14.29
CA SER A 198 -21.76 22.73 -13.65
C SER A 198 -22.46 23.69 -12.69
N PRO A 199 -21.99 23.82 -11.43
CA PRO A 199 -22.49 24.84 -10.50
C PRO A 199 -21.95 26.25 -10.83
N PHE A 200 -20.93 26.35 -11.69
CA PHE A 200 -20.29 27.59 -12.09
C PHE A 200 -20.85 28.16 -13.40
N ASN A 201 -21.63 27.36 -14.14
CA ASN A 201 -22.27 27.79 -15.37
C ASN A 201 -23.70 28.27 -15.08
N SER A 202 -23.98 29.54 -15.36
CA SER A 202 -25.30 30.17 -15.14
C SER A 202 -26.44 29.51 -15.92
N ASP A 203 -26.15 28.83 -17.03
CA ASP A 203 -27.13 28.15 -17.88
C ASP A 203 -27.41 26.70 -17.44
N ASN A 204 -26.82 26.23 -16.33
CA ASN A 204 -26.93 24.84 -15.85
C ASN A 204 -26.65 23.79 -16.94
N LEU A 205 -25.73 24.10 -17.86
CA LEU A 205 -25.39 23.17 -18.93
C LEU A 205 -24.53 22.02 -18.40
N ARG A 206 -24.69 20.86 -19.05
CA ARG A 206 -23.82 19.71 -18.80
C ARG A 206 -22.42 20.01 -19.31
N GLN A 207 -21.45 20.01 -18.42
CA GLN A 207 -20.04 20.20 -18.73
C GLN A 207 -19.26 18.90 -18.60
N THR A 208 -18.18 18.80 -19.36
CA THR A 208 -17.20 17.72 -19.24
C THR A 208 -15.87 18.30 -18.81
N SER A 209 -15.33 17.80 -17.71
CA SER A 209 -14.06 18.24 -17.13
C SER A 209 -13.08 17.09 -17.09
N PHE A 210 -11.79 17.42 -17.15
CA PHE A 210 -10.71 16.45 -17.07
C PHE A 210 -9.70 16.86 -16.00
N ALA A 211 -9.14 15.87 -15.32
CA ALA A 211 -8.02 16.04 -14.40
C ALA A 211 -7.01 14.92 -14.67
N LEU A 212 -5.74 15.26 -14.71
CA LEU A 212 -4.65 14.29 -14.83
C LEU A 212 -4.20 13.87 -13.44
N VAL A 213 -4.16 12.57 -13.20
CA VAL A 213 -3.60 11.94 -12.00
C VAL A 213 -2.32 11.23 -12.41
N GLU A 214 -1.18 11.70 -11.90
CA GLU A 214 0.12 11.08 -12.09
C GLU A 214 0.54 10.39 -10.80
N VAL A 215 0.92 9.12 -10.90
CA VAL A 215 1.28 8.27 -9.77
C VAL A 215 2.74 7.84 -9.95
N LEU A 216 3.63 8.33 -9.10
CA LEU A 216 5.07 8.12 -9.19
C LEU A 216 5.59 7.45 -7.90
N PRO A 217 6.42 6.40 -7.99
CA PRO A 217 7.05 5.85 -6.80
C PRO A 217 8.11 6.82 -6.27
N GLN A 218 8.21 6.97 -4.95
CA GLN A 218 9.27 7.74 -4.31
C GLN A 218 10.56 6.92 -4.32
N ILE A 219 11.57 7.34 -5.09
CA ILE A 219 12.86 6.65 -5.20
C ILE A 219 13.90 7.44 -4.42
N ASP A 220 14.48 6.83 -3.38
CA ASP A 220 15.46 7.47 -2.48
C ASP A 220 16.87 7.60 -3.06
N ALA A 221 17.17 6.93 -4.18
CA ALA A 221 18.54 6.76 -4.70
C ALA A 221 18.85 7.71 -5.88
N PRO A 222 19.52 8.85 -5.64
CA PRO A 222 20.09 9.68 -6.71
C PRO A 222 21.28 8.99 -7.43
N ASP A 223 21.88 7.95 -6.86
CA ASP A 223 23.10 7.32 -7.38
C ASP A 223 22.90 6.53 -8.69
N GLU A 224 21.68 6.10 -9.02
CA GLU A 224 21.40 5.39 -10.28
C GLU A 224 21.36 6.34 -11.50
N VAL A 225 21.15 7.65 -11.29
CA VAL A 225 20.99 8.64 -12.37
C VAL A 225 21.70 9.94 -11.99
N VAL A 226 22.91 10.13 -12.51
CA VAL A 226 23.63 11.41 -12.40
C VAL A 226 22.98 12.43 -13.34
N LEU A 227 22.33 13.45 -12.77
CA LEU A 227 21.84 14.61 -13.51
C LEU A 227 22.95 15.66 -13.57
N GLU A 228 23.27 16.13 -14.77
CA GLU A 228 24.25 17.22 -14.93
C GLU A 228 23.59 18.58 -14.66
N ASP A 229 24.28 19.48 -13.95
CA ASP A 229 23.79 20.83 -13.64
C ASP A 229 23.35 21.62 -14.88
N LYS A 230 23.97 21.35 -16.04
CA LYS A 230 23.64 21.99 -17.32
C LYS A 230 22.24 21.67 -17.83
N ASP A 231 21.66 20.55 -17.38
CA ASP A 231 20.34 20.06 -17.80
C ASP A 231 19.23 20.52 -16.82
N LEU A 232 19.61 21.14 -15.70
CA LEU A 232 18.69 21.64 -14.68
C LEU A 232 18.47 23.14 -14.83
N LYS A 233 17.21 23.57 -14.77
CA LYS A 233 16.86 24.97 -14.56
C LYS A 233 16.25 25.12 -13.18
N ILE A 234 16.96 25.82 -12.30
CA ILE A 234 16.53 26.09 -10.92
C ILE A 234 16.09 27.55 -10.84
N ASP A 235 14.79 27.75 -10.60
CA ASP A 235 14.21 29.07 -10.31
C ASP A 235 13.91 29.12 -8.80
N VAL A 236 14.28 30.21 -8.12
CA VAL A 236 14.12 30.44 -6.66
C VAL A 236 12.88 31.26 -6.37
#